data_AF-X0CTD8-F1
#
_entry.id   AF-X0CTD8-F1
#
_cell.length_a   1.000
_cell.length_b   1.000
_cell.length_c   1.000
_cell.angle_alpha   90.00
_cell.angle_beta   90.00
_cell.angle_gamma   90.00
#
_symmetry.space_group_name_H-M   'P 1'
#
loop_
_entity.id
_entity.type
_entity.pdbx_description
1 polymer ?
#
loop_
_entity_poly.entity_id
_entity_poly.type
_entity_poly.pdbx_seq_one_letter_code
_entity_poly.pdbx_strand_id
1 'polypeptide(L)'
;MSSQAVPDTQLGLTNEEIQLLRQGQAALGGGSSSSRAASRASSQGLLLLDSSSLSALGRYFDHLMASIEQRINYLSHEAQRFTQLQYDEADGIIGGADAEIARYTEILQQLDELEVDFDRIAHIKEIVKGYRSRVESLERDLESSGSSSRHRHSSSHHSSSHRSHGHSHRHSSSHRSRH
;
A
#
# COMPACT_ATOMS: atom_id res chain seq x y z
N MET A 1 11.30 68.34 19.43
CA MET A 1 11.08 67.21 18.52
C MET A 1 9.78 66.54 18.93
N SER A 2 8.68 67.00 18.34
CA SER A 2 7.33 66.56 18.64
C SER A 2 7.12 65.14 18.11
N SER A 3 6.83 64.20 19.01
CA SER A 3 6.33 62.87 18.65
C SER A 3 5.05 63.02 17.83
N GLN A 4 5.15 62.95 16.51
CA GLN A 4 4.02 63.14 15.61
C GLN A 4 3.26 61.82 15.50
N ALA A 5 2.23 61.70 16.34
CA ALA A 5 1.32 60.56 16.37
C ALA A 5 0.18 60.83 15.39
N VAL A 6 0.02 59.97 14.38
CA VAL A 6 -1.02 60.08 13.35
C VAL A 6 -2.08 59.01 13.59
N PRO A 7 -3.38 59.31 13.48
CA PRO A 7 -4.44 58.31 13.56
C PRO A 7 -4.36 57.28 12.44
N ASP A 8 -4.56 56.01 12.76
CA ASP A 8 -4.52 54.90 11.80
C ASP A 8 -5.47 55.10 10.61
N THR A 9 -6.63 55.72 10.87
CA THR A 9 -7.68 55.98 9.88
C THR A 9 -7.31 57.03 8.84
N GLN A 10 -6.28 57.84 9.07
CA GLN A 10 -5.83 58.88 8.14
C GLN A 10 -4.85 58.38 7.09
N LEU A 11 -4.30 57.18 7.29
CA LEU A 11 -3.28 56.61 6.40
C LEU A 11 -3.88 55.87 5.20
N GLY A 12 -5.21 55.68 5.17
CA GLY A 12 -5.89 54.95 4.09
C GLY A 12 -5.48 53.48 3.99
N LEU A 13 -4.88 52.94 5.06
CA LEU A 13 -4.41 51.57 5.14
C LEU A 13 -5.52 50.65 5.64
N THR A 14 -5.51 49.40 5.18
CA THR A 14 -6.35 48.33 5.70
C THR A 14 -5.92 47.97 7.13
N ASN A 15 -6.83 47.36 7.89
CA ASN A 15 -6.54 46.94 9.27
C ASN A 15 -5.34 45.97 9.36
N GLU A 16 -5.14 45.13 8.34
CA GLU A 16 -4.02 44.19 8.27
C GLU A 16 -2.67 44.91 8.05
N GLU A 17 -2.62 45.89 7.15
CA GLU A 17 -1.43 46.71 6.88
C GLU A 17 -1.05 47.53 8.11
N ILE A 18 -2.02 48.07 8.83
CA ILE A 18 -1.81 48.78 10.11
C ILE A 18 -1.17 47.83 11.13
N GLN A 19 -1.66 46.58 11.21
CA GLN A 19 -1.14 45.61 12.17
C GLN A 19 0.30 45.18 11.84
N LEU A 20 0.61 45.05 10.55
CA LEU A 20 1.96 44.76 10.05
C LEU A 20 2.94 45.91 10.31
N LEU A 21 2.49 47.16 10.13
CA LEU A 21 3.27 48.36 10.51
C LEU A 21 3.52 48.41 12.01
N ARG A 22 2.50 48.11 12.83
CA ARG A 22 2.64 48.03 14.30
C ARG A 22 3.65 46.97 14.73
N GLN A 23 3.63 45.81 14.07
CA GLN A 23 4.59 44.74 14.32
C GLN A 23 6.02 45.16 13.96
N GLY A 24 6.21 45.82 12.82
CA GLY A 24 7.52 46.36 12.41
C GLY A 24 8.03 47.44 13.39
N GLN A 25 7.16 48.34 13.84
CA GLN A 25 7.51 49.35 14.85
C GLN A 25 7.86 48.73 16.21
N ALA A 26 7.16 47.66 16.62
CA ALA A 26 7.46 46.92 17.83
C ALA A 26 8.81 46.18 17.75
N ALA A 27 9.13 45.59 16.59
CA ALA A 27 10.41 44.93 16.35
C ALA A 27 11.61 45.90 16.35
N LEU A 28 11.39 47.15 15.93
CA LEU A 28 12.41 48.21 15.90
C LEU A 28 12.53 49.00 17.21
N GLY A 29 11.50 48.99 18.07
CA GLY A 29 11.38 49.81 19.28
C GLY A 29 12.05 49.27 20.56
N GLY A 30 13.01 48.34 20.43
CA GLY A 30 13.67 47.65 21.54
C GLY A 30 14.74 48.46 22.30
N GLY A 31 15.11 49.66 21.84
CA GLY A 31 16.13 50.51 22.46
C GLY A 31 15.55 51.80 23.06
N SER A 32 15.39 51.83 24.39
CA SER A 32 15.19 53.02 25.25
C SER A 32 14.03 53.99 24.92
N SER A 33 13.06 54.06 25.84
CA SER A 33 11.93 55.04 25.91
C SER A 33 10.73 54.83 24.96
N SER A 34 10.92 54.22 23.78
CA SER A 34 9.86 54.12 22.74
C SER A 34 8.77 53.07 23.02
N SER A 35 9.08 51.95 23.69
CA SER A 35 8.14 50.82 23.80
C SER A 35 6.86 51.16 24.59
N ARG A 36 6.94 52.06 25.58
CA ARG A 36 5.77 52.53 26.35
C ARG A 36 4.96 53.57 25.58
N ALA A 37 5.62 54.46 24.84
CA ALA A 37 4.97 55.46 24.00
C ALA A 37 4.29 54.82 22.79
N ALA A 38 4.95 53.85 22.14
CA ALA A 38 4.41 53.06 21.04
C ALA A 38 3.25 52.16 21.49
N SER A 39 3.35 51.51 22.66
CA SER A 39 2.24 50.72 23.21
C SER A 39 1.03 51.61 23.58
N ARG A 40 1.27 52.82 24.11
CA ARG A 40 0.20 53.79 24.40
C ARG A 40 -0.44 54.34 23.13
N ALA A 41 0.37 54.75 22.15
CA ALA A 41 -0.10 55.17 20.83
C ALA A 41 -0.91 54.04 20.18
N SER A 42 -0.41 52.81 20.23
CA SER A 42 -1.10 51.63 19.72
C SER A 42 -2.42 51.34 20.42
N SER A 43 -2.47 51.47 21.75
CA SER A 43 -3.72 51.32 22.51
C SER A 43 -4.74 52.43 22.23
N GLN A 44 -4.29 53.56 21.68
CA GLN A 44 -5.12 54.71 21.33
C GLN A 44 -5.43 54.81 19.82
N GLY A 45 -5.05 53.81 19.00
CA GLY A 45 -5.26 53.86 17.55
C GLY A 45 -4.40 54.91 16.84
N LEU A 46 -3.23 55.19 17.40
CA LEU A 46 -2.26 56.15 16.90
C LEU A 46 -0.97 55.42 16.48
N LEU A 47 -0.38 55.87 15.38
CA LEU A 47 0.90 55.41 14.86
C LEU A 47 1.95 56.49 15.04
N LEU A 48 3.12 56.10 15.56
CA LEU A 48 4.25 57.01 15.76
C LEU A 48 5.06 57.11 14.46
N LEU A 49 4.94 58.22 13.74
CA LEU A 49 5.55 58.42 12.42
C LEU A 49 6.65 59.47 12.49
N ASP A 50 7.76 59.15 13.16
CA ASP A 50 8.97 59.96 13.09
C ASP A 50 9.79 59.57 11.85
N SER A 51 10.51 60.53 11.27
CA SER A 51 11.40 60.33 10.12
C SER A 51 12.44 59.22 10.37
N SER A 52 12.93 59.10 11.61
CA SER A 52 13.87 58.08 12.02
C SER A 52 13.23 56.67 12.08
N SER A 53 12.00 56.56 12.60
CA SER A 53 11.27 55.29 12.67
C SER A 53 10.82 54.81 11.30
N LEU A 54 10.44 55.73 10.40
CA LEU A 54 10.13 55.41 9.00
C LEU A 54 11.35 54.91 8.22
N SER A 55 12.52 55.54 8.39
CA SER A 55 13.75 55.08 7.76
C SER A 55 14.19 53.70 8.28
N ALA A 56 14.06 53.45 9.58
CA ALA A 56 14.35 52.15 10.18
C ALA A 56 13.37 51.06 9.72
N LEU A 57 12.09 51.42 9.53
CA LEU A 57 11.06 50.52 9.03
C LEU A 57 11.26 50.16 7.56
N GLY A 58 11.70 51.10 6.72
CA GLY A 58 12.11 50.81 5.34
C GLY A 58 13.20 49.73 5.28
N ARG A 59 14.28 49.91 6.06
CA ARG A 59 15.38 48.91 6.13
C ARG A 59 14.93 47.55 6.66
N TYR A 60 14.00 47.54 7.63
CA TYR A 60 13.42 46.30 8.14
C TYR A 60 12.66 45.54 7.05
N PHE A 61 11.83 46.25 6.28
CA PHE A 61 11.09 45.64 5.18
C PHE A 61 12.03 45.18 4.04
N ASP A 62 13.07 45.93 3.70
CA ASP A 62 14.06 45.50 2.72
C ASP A 62 14.75 44.19 3.15
N HIS A 63 15.12 44.07 4.43
CA HIS A 63 15.70 42.84 4.96
C HIS A 63 14.70 41.68 5.02
N LEU A 64 13.44 41.97 5.37
CA LEU A 64 12.37 40.98 5.37
C LEU A 64 12.12 40.44 3.96
N MET A 65 12.07 41.32 2.95
CA MET A 65 11.91 40.93 1.55
C MET A 65 13.08 40.07 1.08
N ALA A 66 14.33 40.49 1.36
CA ALA A 66 15.51 39.69 1.02
C ALA A 66 15.50 38.31 1.71
N SER A 67 15.06 38.23 2.97
CA SER A 67 14.90 36.97 3.71
C SER A 67 13.82 36.07 3.12
N ILE A 68 12.69 36.65 2.71
CA ILE A 68 11.60 35.91 2.04
C ILE A 68 12.09 35.36 0.69
N GLU A 69 12.80 36.16 -0.10
CA GLU A 69 13.39 35.70 -1.37
C GLU A 69 14.34 34.52 -1.15
N GLN A 70 15.23 34.61 -0.16
CA GLN A 70 16.12 33.50 0.19
C GLN A 70 15.35 32.23 0.60
N ARG A 71 14.28 32.37 1.39
CA ARG A 71 13.44 31.24 1.80
C ARG A 71 12.67 30.63 0.64
N ILE A 72 12.17 31.43 -0.29
CA ILE A 72 11.48 30.95 -1.50
C ILE A 72 12.46 30.15 -2.37
N ASN A 73 13.67 30.68 -2.59
CA ASN A 73 14.70 29.97 -3.35
C ASN A 73 15.10 28.64 -2.68
N TYR A 74 15.28 28.64 -1.36
CA TYR A 74 15.58 27.44 -0.59
C TYR A 74 14.45 26.40 -0.69
N LEU A 75 13.20 26.81 -0.49
CA LEU A 75 12.04 25.92 -0.57
C LEU A 75 11.86 25.35 -1.98
N SER A 76 12.10 26.15 -3.02
CA SER A 76 12.03 25.69 -4.41
C SER A 76 13.08 24.62 -4.70
N HIS A 77 14.31 24.82 -4.26
CA HIS A 77 15.39 23.84 -4.40
C HIS A 77 15.09 22.56 -3.61
N GLU A 78 14.58 22.67 -2.39
CA GLU A 78 14.23 21.51 -1.57
C GLU A 78 13.05 20.73 -2.15
N ALA A 79 12.05 21.41 -2.70
CA ALA A 79 10.94 20.77 -3.41
C ALA A 79 11.43 20.01 -4.65
N GLN A 80 12.32 20.59 -5.45
CA GLN A 80 12.92 19.90 -6.60
C GLN A 80 13.69 18.64 -6.18
N ARG A 81 14.49 18.73 -5.12
CA ARG A 81 15.23 17.58 -4.58
C ARG A 81 14.29 16.49 -4.06
N PHE A 82 13.25 16.87 -3.34
CA PHE A 82 12.25 15.92 -2.83
C PHE A 82 11.55 15.20 -3.97
N THR A 83 11.12 15.93 -5.00
CA THR A 83 10.52 15.34 -6.20
C THR A 83 11.46 14.35 -6.87
N GLN A 84 12.75 14.67 -7.00
CA GLN A 84 13.74 13.76 -7.57
C GLN A 84 13.90 12.48 -6.74
N LEU A 85 14.05 12.60 -5.42
CA LEU A 85 14.14 11.43 -4.53
C LEU A 85 12.90 10.54 -4.59
N GLN A 86 11.71 11.15 -4.69
CA GLN A 86 10.45 10.41 -4.85
C GLN A 86 10.40 9.64 -6.17
N TYR A 87 10.92 10.22 -7.26
CA TYR A 87 11.04 9.50 -8.53
C TYR A 87 12.02 8.33 -8.43
N ASP A 88 13.18 8.53 -7.80
CA ASP A 88 14.20 7.48 -7.63
C ASP A 88 13.69 6.32 -6.75
N GLU A 89 12.98 6.64 -5.66
CA GLU A 89 12.36 5.63 -4.78
C GLU A 89 11.26 4.84 -5.51
N ALA A 90 10.41 5.53 -6.26
CA ALA A 90 9.38 4.88 -7.06
C ALA A 90 9.99 3.95 -8.12
N ASP A 91 11.08 4.35 -8.78
CA ASP A 91 11.78 3.53 -9.76
C ASP A 91 12.36 2.25 -9.15
N GLY A 92 12.95 2.35 -7.95
CA GLY A 92 13.43 1.20 -7.19
C GLY A 92 12.31 0.22 -6.82
N ILE A 93 11.15 0.72 -6.39
CA ILE A 93 9.99 -0.11 -6.04
C ILE A 93 9.40 -0.80 -7.28
N ILE A 94 9.28 -0.07 -8.40
CA ILE A 94 8.78 -0.63 -9.67
C ILE A 94 9.73 -1.72 -10.17
N GLY A 95 11.04 -1.46 -10.20
CA GLY A 95 12.03 -2.45 -10.60
C GLY A 95 12.01 -3.70 -9.72
N GLY A 96 11.81 -3.53 -8.40
CA GLY A 96 11.63 -4.66 -7.48
C GLY A 96 10.34 -5.45 -7.75
N ALA A 97 9.24 -4.76 -8.04
CA ALA A 97 7.96 -5.39 -8.37
C ALA A 97 8.05 -6.20 -9.68
N ASP A 98 8.69 -5.66 -10.72
CA ASP A 98 8.87 -6.35 -12.00
C ASP A 98 9.70 -7.64 -11.84
N ALA A 99 10.76 -7.60 -11.04
CA ALA A 99 11.56 -8.78 -10.74
C ALA A 99 10.76 -9.87 -10.00
N GLU A 100 9.89 -9.46 -9.07
CA GLU A 100 9.03 -10.39 -8.34
C GLU A 100 7.89 -10.93 -9.21
N ILE A 101 7.32 -10.12 -10.12
CA ILE A 101 6.37 -10.58 -11.13
C ILE A 101 7.03 -11.65 -12.00
N ALA A 102 8.26 -11.43 -12.47
CA ALA A 102 8.99 -12.41 -13.27
C ALA A 102 9.17 -13.74 -12.52
N ARG A 103 9.55 -13.67 -11.23
CA ARG A 103 9.65 -14.85 -10.36
C ARG A 103 8.31 -15.58 -10.25
N TYR A 104 7.21 -14.87 -10.00
CA TYR A 104 5.89 -15.50 -9.92
C TYR A 104 5.46 -16.13 -11.24
N THR A 105 5.74 -15.49 -12.38
CA THR A 105 5.44 -16.08 -13.70
C THR A 105 6.23 -17.36 -13.95
N GLU A 106 7.48 -17.42 -13.52
CA GLU A 106 8.30 -18.65 -13.59
C GLU A 106 7.73 -19.75 -12.69
N ILE A 107 7.35 -19.43 -11.46
CA ILE A 107 6.71 -20.38 -10.54
C ILE A 107 5.41 -20.93 -11.12
N LEU A 108 4.58 -20.08 -11.74
CA LEU A 108 3.34 -20.53 -12.38
C LEU A 108 3.64 -21.50 -13.53
N GLN A 109 4.64 -21.20 -14.36
CA GLN A 109 5.05 -22.11 -15.42
C GLN A 109 5.55 -23.45 -14.87
N GLN A 110 6.32 -23.45 -13.78
CA GLN A 110 6.77 -24.67 -13.11
C GLN A 110 5.60 -25.48 -12.54
N LEU A 111 4.56 -24.82 -12.02
CA LEU A 111 3.35 -25.48 -11.53
C LEU A 111 2.57 -26.15 -12.68
N ASP A 112 2.45 -25.49 -13.83
CA ASP A 112 1.79 -26.06 -15.01
C ASP A 112 2.58 -27.27 -15.54
N GLU A 113 3.91 -27.22 -15.54
CA GLU A 113 4.77 -28.37 -15.89
C GLU A 113 4.57 -29.54 -14.90
N LEU A 114 4.48 -29.22 -13.60
CA LEU A 114 4.23 -30.22 -12.55
C LEU A 114 2.86 -30.90 -12.71
N GLU A 115 1.84 -30.19 -13.19
CA GLU A 115 0.52 -30.76 -13.46
C GLU A 115 0.59 -31.83 -14.56
N VAL A 116 1.32 -31.55 -15.65
CA VAL A 116 1.58 -32.52 -16.73
C VAL A 116 2.31 -33.76 -16.21
N ASP A 117 3.29 -33.56 -15.31
CA ASP A 117 4.01 -34.67 -14.69
C ASP A 117 3.10 -35.51 -13.77
N PHE A 118 2.18 -34.89 -13.04
CA PHE A 118 1.21 -35.63 -12.24
C PHE A 118 0.24 -36.45 -13.10
N ASP A 119 -0.19 -35.94 -14.24
CA ASP A 119 -0.99 -36.70 -15.20
C ASP A 119 -0.22 -37.91 -15.75
N ARG A 120 1.07 -37.73 -16.04
CA ARG A 120 1.95 -38.83 -16.45
C ARG A 120 2.08 -39.88 -15.34
N ILE A 121 2.25 -39.47 -14.09
CA ILE A 121 2.32 -40.38 -12.93
C ILE A 121 0.99 -41.12 -12.75
N ALA A 122 -0.15 -40.43 -12.90
CA ALA A 122 -1.48 -41.05 -12.83
C ALA A 122 -1.65 -42.11 -13.92
N HIS A 123 -1.19 -41.84 -15.14
CA HIS A 123 -1.20 -42.81 -16.23
C HIS A 123 -0.35 -44.05 -15.91
N ILE A 124 0.86 -43.86 -15.39
CA ILE A 124 1.74 -44.97 -14.96
C ILE A 124 1.06 -45.81 -13.87
N LYS A 125 0.40 -45.16 -12.90
CA LYS A 125 -0.34 -45.85 -11.84
C LYS A 125 -1.44 -46.76 -12.40
N GLU A 126 -2.18 -46.33 -13.43
CA GLU A 126 -3.19 -47.17 -14.08
C GLU A 126 -2.57 -48.36 -14.82
N ILE A 127 -1.42 -48.17 -15.47
CA ILE A 127 -0.66 -49.28 -16.08
C ILE A 127 -0.25 -50.32 -15.01
N VAL A 128 0.31 -49.87 -13.88
CA VAL A 128 0.75 -50.74 -12.78
C VAL A 128 -0.43 -51.52 -12.19
N LYS A 129 -1.58 -50.88 -12.00
CA LYS A 129 -2.81 -51.57 -11.60
C LYS A 129 -3.23 -52.65 -12.59
N GLY A 130 -3.16 -52.37 -13.90
CA GLY A 130 -3.44 -53.34 -14.95
C GLY A 130 -2.52 -54.55 -14.90
N TYR A 131 -1.20 -54.34 -14.72
CA TYR A 131 -0.24 -55.43 -14.54
C TYR A 131 -0.53 -56.24 -13.28
N ARG A 132 -0.82 -55.59 -12.14
CA ARG A 132 -1.17 -56.28 -10.89
C ARG A 132 -2.39 -57.18 -11.07
N SER A 133 -3.47 -56.66 -11.70
CA SER A 133 -4.67 -57.45 -11.97
C SER A 133 -4.39 -58.65 -12.87
N ARG A 134 -3.53 -58.50 -13.88
CA ARG A 134 -3.14 -59.59 -14.78
C ARG A 134 -2.32 -60.66 -14.07
N VAL A 135 -1.41 -60.27 -13.17
CA VAL A 135 -0.65 -61.20 -12.32
C VAL A 135 -1.58 -61.96 -11.38
N GLU A 136 -2.49 -61.26 -10.69
CA GLU A 136 -3.48 -61.90 -9.79
C GLU A 136 -4.40 -62.90 -10.54
N SER A 137 -4.75 -62.62 -11.81
CA SER A 137 -5.51 -63.56 -12.64
C SER A 137 -4.69 -64.81 -13.00
N LEU A 138 -3.44 -64.62 -13.41
CA LEU A 138 -2.55 -65.74 -13.75
C LEU A 138 -2.24 -66.62 -12.54
N GLU A 139 -2.08 -66.01 -11.36
CA GLU A 139 -1.88 -66.73 -10.10
C GLU A 139 -3.11 -67.59 -9.75
N ARG A 140 -4.33 -67.05 -9.88
CA ARG A 140 -5.56 -67.82 -9.70
C ARG A 140 -5.71 -68.95 -10.73
N ASP A 141 -5.39 -68.70 -11.99
CA ASP A 141 -5.45 -69.72 -13.03
C ASP A 141 -4.45 -70.85 -12.76
N LEU A 142 -3.24 -70.53 -12.29
CA LEU A 142 -2.22 -71.48 -11.84
C LEU A 142 -2.66 -72.26 -10.59
N GLU A 143 -3.24 -71.61 -9.59
CA GLU A 143 -3.80 -72.28 -8.40
C GLU A 143 -4.96 -73.22 -8.77
N SER A 144 -5.81 -72.83 -9.72
CA SER A 144 -6.89 -73.68 -10.23
C SER A 144 -6.37 -74.86 -11.05
N SER A 145 -5.32 -74.65 -11.84
CA SER A 145 -4.69 -75.69 -12.68
C SER A 145 -3.82 -76.66 -11.85
N GLY A 146 -3.26 -76.20 -10.73
CA GLY A 146 -2.54 -77.04 -9.77
C GLY A 146 -3.46 -77.87 -8.87
N SER A 147 -4.74 -77.53 -8.76
CA SER A 147 -5.72 -78.20 -7.90
C SER A 147 -6.66 -79.15 -8.63
N SER A 148 -6.61 -79.25 -9.97
CA SER A 148 -7.53 -80.06 -10.79
C SER A 148 -7.22 -81.58 -10.85
N SER A 149 -6.44 -82.14 -9.91
CA SER A 149 -6.18 -83.60 -9.87
C SER A 149 -6.92 -84.38 -8.78
N ARG A 150 -7.70 -83.75 -7.89
CA ARG A 150 -8.47 -84.49 -6.87
C ARG A 150 -9.75 -83.74 -6.48
N HIS A 151 -10.91 -84.20 -6.97
CA HIS A 151 -12.00 -84.72 -6.14
C HIS A 151 -13.28 -85.00 -6.94
N ARG A 152 -13.84 -86.18 -6.68
CA ARG A 152 -15.08 -86.76 -7.22
C ARG A 152 -16.30 -86.26 -6.46
N HIS A 153 -17.44 -86.22 -7.17
CA HIS A 153 -18.84 -86.41 -6.75
C HIS A 153 -19.25 -86.15 -5.30
N SER A 154 -20.18 -85.21 -5.10
CA SER A 154 -21.33 -85.39 -4.20
C SER A 154 -22.53 -84.55 -4.61
N SER A 155 -23.70 -85.17 -4.53
CA SER A 155 -25.04 -84.71 -4.87
C SER A 155 -25.71 -83.82 -3.80
N SER A 156 -26.83 -83.20 -4.22
CA SER A 156 -28.05 -82.88 -3.46
C SER A 156 -28.30 -81.44 -2.95
N HIS A 157 -29.40 -80.89 -3.48
CA HIS A 157 -30.45 -80.02 -2.93
C HIS A 157 -30.14 -78.91 -1.89
N HIS A 158 -30.60 -77.67 -2.14
CA HIS A 158 -31.83 -77.11 -1.54
C HIS A 158 -32.12 -75.63 -1.91
N SER A 159 -33.42 -75.39 -2.12
CA SER A 159 -34.27 -74.21 -1.87
C SER A 159 -33.93 -72.80 -2.36
N SER A 160 -34.96 -72.28 -3.02
CA SER A 160 -35.28 -70.90 -3.41
C SER A 160 -35.39 -69.89 -2.27
N SER A 161 -35.31 -68.60 -2.68
CA SER A 161 -35.90 -67.38 -2.10
C SER A 161 -35.09 -66.70 -0.96
N HIS A 162 -34.91 -65.38 -0.85
CA HIS A 162 -35.69 -64.22 -1.28
C HIS A 162 -34.82 -62.93 -1.47
N ARG A 163 -35.27 -62.09 -2.41
CA ARG A 163 -35.51 -60.63 -2.34
C ARG A 163 -34.46 -59.64 -1.78
N SER A 164 -34.20 -58.64 -2.63
CA SER A 164 -34.19 -57.19 -2.36
C SER A 164 -33.09 -56.61 -1.45
N HIS A 165 -32.16 -55.88 -2.07
CA HIS A 165 -32.01 -54.47 -1.71
C HIS A 165 -31.47 -53.67 -2.90
N GLY A 166 -32.30 -52.74 -3.38
CA GLY A 166 -31.86 -51.67 -4.26
C GLY A 166 -31.15 -50.61 -3.45
N HIS A 167 -30.06 -50.07 -3.98
CA HIS A 167 -29.61 -48.73 -3.64
C HIS A 167 -29.18 -48.02 -4.91
N SER A 168 -30.05 -47.10 -5.31
CA SER A 168 -29.90 -46.16 -6.40
C SER A 168 -29.09 -44.93 -5.95
N HIS A 169 -28.32 -44.44 -6.93
CA HIS A 169 -28.05 -43.04 -7.25
C HIS A 169 -27.22 -42.12 -6.33
N ARG A 170 -26.06 -41.78 -6.90
CA ARG A 170 -25.33 -40.49 -6.94
C ARG A 170 -26.14 -39.21 -6.65
N HIS A 171 -25.49 -38.21 -6.05
CA HIS A 171 -25.30 -36.80 -6.46
C HIS A 171 -24.67 -36.04 -5.26
N SER A 172 -23.44 -35.50 -5.28
CA SER A 172 -22.94 -34.30 -5.96
C SER A 172 -23.81 -33.05 -5.76
N SER A 173 -23.55 -32.27 -4.70
CA SER A 173 -23.88 -30.86 -4.66
C SER A 173 -22.71 -30.05 -4.09
N SER A 174 -22.21 -29.19 -4.97
CA SER A 174 -21.27 -28.11 -4.75
C SER A 174 -21.75 -27.11 -3.70
N HIS A 175 -20.91 -26.81 -2.71
CA HIS A 175 -21.00 -25.55 -1.95
C HIS A 175 -19.78 -24.69 -2.25
N ARG A 176 -20.02 -23.70 -3.11
CA ARG A 176 -19.16 -22.56 -3.39
C ARG A 176 -19.75 -21.41 -2.57
N SER A 177 -19.10 -21.04 -1.46
CA SER A 177 -19.43 -19.82 -0.72
C SER A 177 -18.29 -18.83 -0.89
N ARG A 178 -18.58 -17.78 -1.66
CA ARG A 178 -17.90 -16.49 -1.58
C ARG A 178 -18.20 -15.87 -0.22
N HIS A 179 -17.17 -15.35 0.45
CA HIS A 179 -17.17 -14.01 1.03
C HIS A 179 -15.73 -13.63 1.37
#